data_AF-A0A843HUQ9-F1
#
_entry.id   AF-A0A843HUQ9-F1
#
_cell.length_a   1.000
_cell.length_b   1.000
_cell.length_c   1.000
_cell.angle_alpha   90.00
_cell.angle_beta   90.00
_cell.angle_gamma   90.00
#
_symmetry.space_group_name_H-M   'P 1'
#
loop_
_entity.id
_entity.type
_entity.pdbx_description
1 polymer ?
#
loop_
_entity_poly.entity_id
_entity_poly.type
_entity_poly.pdbx_seq_one_letter_code
_entity_poly.pdbx_strand_id
1 'polypeptide(L)'
;MDGGVVENSTEEKTYTEVFEEQCPYFMSIGMTYDEFWFDDPYKVRYYRDAHILRCKAKNQELWLQGMYFISSIQVAMDSKRKCKYPEKPIDIFPKTEAEKKEEREAQKRKVIDYFTQLKQRWDNGTNRQSDT
;
A
#
# COMPACT_ATOMS: atom_id res chain seq x y z
N MET A 1 42.28 7.60 15.64
CA MET A 1 40.83 7.52 15.43
C MET A 1 40.64 7.42 13.93
N ASP A 2 40.71 6.21 13.40
CA ASP A 2 40.65 5.97 11.96
C ASP A 2 39.19 5.90 11.53
N GLY A 3 38.76 6.95 10.81
CA GLY A 3 37.48 6.98 10.13
C GLY A 3 37.53 6.04 8.93
N GLY A 4 37.01 4.83 9.10
CA GLY A 4 36.76 3.90 8.00
C GLY A 4 35.72 4.47 7.06
N VAL A 5 36.17 4.94 5.90
CA VAL A 5 35.33 5.19 4.73
C VAL A 5 34.77 3.83 4.29
N VAL A 6 33.46 3.65 4.44
CA VAL A 6 32.76 2.50 3.88
C VAL A 6 32.66 2.75 2.38
N GLU A 7 33.67 2.29 1.63
CA GLU A 7 33.60 2.19 0.18
C GLU A 7 32.53 1.16 -0.18
N ASN A 8 31.36 1.63 -0.60
CA ASN A 8 30.42 0.79 -1.33
C ASN A 8 30.99 0.56 -2.73
N SER A 9 31.87 -0.43 -2.87
CA SER A 9 32.29 -0.96 -4.15
C SER A 9 31.11 -1.71 -4.78
N THR A 10 30.34 -1.04 -5.62
CA THR A 10 29.44 -1.74 -6.54
C THR A 10 30.29 -2.50 -7.55
N GLU A 11 30.51 -3.78 -7.28
CA GLU A 11 31.11 -4.70 -8.24
C GLU A 11 30.27 -4.67 -9.54
N GLU A 12 30.93 -4.44 -10.68
CA GLU A 12 30.26 -4.39 -11.98
C GLU A 12 29.81 -5.81 -12.38
N LYS A 13 28.58 -6.16 -12.01
CA LYS A 13 27.99 -7.46 -12.37
C LYS A 13 27.73 -7.53 -13.86
N THR A 14 28.00 -8.71 -14.42
CA THR A 14 27.63 -8.98 -15.81
C THR A 14 26.11 -9.09 -15.94
N TYR A 15 25.56 -8.81 -17.14
CA TYR A 15 24.12 -8.96 -17.36
C TYR A 15 23.66 -10.39 -17.03
N THR A 16 24.42 -11.41 -17.39
CA THR A 16 24.11 -12.81 -17.09
C THR A 16 23.95 -13.07 -15.60
N GLU A 17 24.88 -12.59 -14.77
CA GLU A 17 24.80 -12.73 -13.30
C GLU A 17 23.53 -12.11 -12.73
N VAL A 18 23.12 -10.95 -13.25
CA VAL A 18 21.86 -10.29 -12.83
C VAL A 18 20.66 -11.17 -13.16
N PHE A 19 20.61 -11.77 -14.34
CA PHE A 19 19.52 -12.67 -14.72
C PHE A 19 19.50 -13.96 -13.91
N GLU A 20 20.68 -14.52 -13.61
CA GLU A 20 20.81 -15.69 -12.73
C GLU A 20 20.31 -15.40 -11.31
N GLU A 21 20.59 -14.22 -10.75
CA GLU A 21 20.08 -13.81 -9.43
C GLU A 21 18.55 -13.62 -9.41
N GLN A 22 17.96 -13.16 -10.52
CA GLN A 22 16.51 -12.94 -10.61
C GLN A 22 15.73 -14.21 -10.93
N CYS A 23 16.35 -15.20 -11.57
CA CYS A 23 15.69 -16.43 -12.00
C CYS A 23 14.93 -17.15 -10.87
N PRO A 24 15.51 -17.37 -9.66
CA PRO A 24 14.80 -17.99 -8.53
C PRO A 24 13.53 -17.25 -8.11
N TYR A 25 13.54 -15.91 -8.16
CA TYR A 25 12.37 -15.10 -7.81
C TYR A 25 11.21 -15.36 -8.77
N PHE A 26 11.43 -15.35 -10.08
CA PHE A 26 10.38 -15.62 -11.06
C PHE A 26 9.90 -17.07 -11.01
N MET A 27 10.81 -18.02 -10.75
CA MET A 27 10.43 -19.41 -10.50
C MET A 27 9.52 -19.55 -9.28
N SER A 28 9.76 -18.80 -8.20
CA SER A 28 8.90 -18.83 -7.00
C SER A 28 7.47 -18.33 -7.26
N ILE A 29 7.27 -17.49 -8.28
CA ILE A 29 5.95 -16.95 -8.67
C ILE A 29 5.19 -17.93 -9.59
N GLY A 30 5.90 -18.90 -10.17
CA GLY A 30 5.37 -19.93 -11.05
C GLY A 30 5.78 -19.81 -12.52
N MET A 31 6.85 -19.06 -12.85
CA MET A 31 7.43 -19.07 -14.19
C MET A 31 8.36 -20.27 -14.34
N THR A 32 8.31 -20.97 -15.48
CA THR A 32 9.24 -22.09 -15.73
C THR A 32 10.62 -21.61 -16.15
N TYR A 33 11.65 -22.44 -15.96
CA TYR A 33 13.02 -22.11 -16.37
C TYR A 33 13.11 -21.82 -17.88
N ASP A 34 12.44 -22.64 -18.69
CA ASP A 34 12.45 -22.48 -20.14
C ASP A 34 11.76 -21.18 -20.58
N GLU A 35 10.63 -20.83 -19.95
CA GLU A 35 9.94 -19.56 -20.20
C GLU A 35 10.78 -18.34 -19.81
N PHE A 36 11.64 -18.45 -18.79
CA PHE A 36 12.48 -17.35 -18.36
C PHE A 36 13.66 -17.10 -19.32
N TRP A 37 14.28 -18.17 -19.82
CA TRP A 37 15.50 -18.08 -20.64
C TRP A 37 15.26 -18.02 -22.14
N PHE A 38 14.25 -18.72 -22.66
CA PHE A 38 14.08 -18.92 -24.10
C PHE A 38 12.88 -18.19 -24.71
N ASP A 39 11.99 -17.66 -23.87
CA ASP A 39 10.77 -16.98 -24.30
C ASP A 39 10.94 -15.45 -24.30
N ASP A 40 9.85 -14.72 -24.53
CA ASP A 40 9.86 -13.26 -24.56
C ASP A 40 10.21 -12.66 -23.18
N PRO A 41 11.29 -11.85 -23.06
CA PRO A 41 11.67 -11.19 -21.81
C PRO A 41 10.58 -10.24 -21.26
N TYR A 42 9.63 -9.78 -22.08
CA TYR A 42 8.50 -8.99 -21.59
C TYR A 42 7.54 -9.79 -20.70
N LYS A 43 7.52 -11.13 -20.78
CA LYS A 43 6.66 -11.98 -19.94
C LYS A 43 6.93 -11.79 -18.45
N VAL A 44 8.19 -11.56 -18.10
CA VAL A 44 8.65 -11.28 -16.74
C VAL A 44 7.85 -10.15 -16.08
N ARG A 45 7.45 -9.13 -16.85
CA ARG A 45 6.62 -8.02 -16.36
C ARG A 45 5.23 -8.48 -15.95
N TYR A 46 4.57 -9.30 -16.77
CA TYR A 46 3.23 -9.81 -16.46
C TYR A 46 3.22 -10.71 -15.22
N TYR A 47 4.23 -11.57 -15.06
CA TYR A 47 4.37 -12.38 -13.85
C TYR A 47 4.60 -11.52 -12.60
N ARG A 48 5.40 -10.45 -12.71
CA ARG A 48 5.59 -9.49 -11.61
C ARG A 48 4.29 -8.79 -11.23
N ASP A 49 3.54 -8.31 -12.21
CA ASP A 49 2.28 -7.61 -11.97
C ASP A 49 1.21 -8.55 -11.39
N ALA A 50 1.17 -9.80 -11.86
CA ALA A 50 0.31 -10.84 -11.30
C ALA A 50 0.68 -11.16 -9.85
N HIS A 51 1.98 -11.25 -9.52
CA HIS A 51 2.43 -11.46 -8.15
C HIS A 51 2.00 -10.30 -7.23
N ILE A 52 2.19 -9.06 -7.66
CA ILE A 52 1.75 -7.87 -6.91
C ILE A 52 0.24 -7.93 -6.65
N LEU A 53 -0.56 -8.32 -7.64
CA LEU A 53 -2.01 -8.45 -7.50
C LEU A 53 -2.39 -9.54 -6.49
N ARG A 54 -1.74 -10.72 -6.54
CA ARG A 54 -1.95 -11.81 -5.57
C ARG A 54 -1.61 -11.37 -4.15
N CYS A 55 -0.47 -10.69 -3.96
CA CYS A 55 -0.07 -10.16 -2.67
C CYS A 55 -1.06 -9.11 -2.13
N LYS A 56 -1.55 -8.20 -2.99
CA LYS A 56 -2.58 -7.21 -2.62
C LYS A 56 -3.88 -7.89 -2.18
N ALA A 57 -4.35 -8.89 -2.93
CA ALA A 57 -5.53 -9.68 -2.56
C ALA A 57 -5.33 -10.39 -1.21
N LYS A 58 -4.16 -11.04 -1.03
CA LYS A 58 -3.87 -11.75 0.21
C LYS A 58 -3.80 -10.82 1.42
N ASN A 59 -3.26 -9.62 1.24
CA ASN A 59 -3.20 -8.60 2.29
C ASN A 59 -4.60 -8.15 2.74
N GLN A 60 -5.54 -8.01 1.79
CA GLN A 60 -6.93 -7.67 2.11
C GLN A 60 -7.62 -8.80 2.90
N GLU A 61 -7.40 -10.05 2.49
CA GLU A 61 -7.90 -11.22 3.23
C GLU A 61 -7.38 -11.25 4.68
N LEU A 62 -6.07 -11.06 4.87
CA LEU A 62 -5.44 -11.07 6.19
C LEU A 62 -5.93 -9.92 7.07
N TRP A 63 -6.17 -8.74 6.48
CA TRP A 63 -6.76 -7.61 7.19
C TRP A 63 -8.19 -7.90 7.66
N LEU A 64 -9.03 -8.52 6.81
CA LEU A 64 -10.37 -8.97 7.21
C LEU A 64 -10.30 -10.05 8.29
N GLN A 65 -9.37 -10.99 8.17
CA GLN A 65 -9.16 -12.02 9.17
C GLN A 65 -8.78 -11.42 10.53
N GLY A 66 -7.92 -10.39 10.55
CA GLY A 66 -7.58 -9.67 11.77
C GLY A 66 -8.78 -8.98 12.42
N MET A 67 -9.70 -8.43 11.62
CA MET A 67 -10.97 -7.89 12.13
C MET A 67 -11.82 -8.96 12.82
N TYR A 68 -11.97 -10.14 12.20
CA TYR A 68 -12.70 -11.25 12.80
C TYR A 68 -12.06 -11.73 14.09
N PHE A 69 -10.72 -11.81 14.15
CA PHE A 69 -10.01 -12.18 15.37
C PHE A 69 -10.26 -11.19 16.51
N ILE A 70 -10.12 -9.89 16.26
CA ILE A 70 -10.37 -8.89 17.31
C ILE A 70 -11.81 -8.92 17.77
N SER A 71 -12.77 -9.06 16.85
CA SER A 71 -14.19 -9.18 17.19
C SER A 71 -14.44 -10.39 18.10
N SER A 72 -13.87 -11.55 17.77
CA SER A 72 -14.01 -12.77 18.58
C SER A 72 -13.40 -12.62 19.97
N ILE A 73 -12.23 -11.99 20.07
CA ILE A 73 -11.53 -11.74 21.34
C ILE A 73 -12.33 -10.75 22.20
N GLN A 74 -12.94 -9.73 21.60
CA GLN A 74 -13.77 -8.76 22.31
C GLN A 74 -15.01 -9.41 22.93
N VAL A 75 -15.67 -10.32 22.19
CA VAL A 75 -16.80 -11.11 22.72
C VAL A 75 -16.36 -12.02 23.85
N ALA A 76 -15.21 -12.70 23.71
CA ALA A 76 -14.72 -13.65 24.71
C ALA A 76 -14.26 -12.98 26.02
N MET A 77 -13.66 -11.79 25.96
CA MET A 77 -13.05 -11.14 27.13
C MET A 77 -13.96 -10.13 27.87
N ASP A 78 -15.25 -10.03 27.53
CA ASP A 78 -16.20 -9.01 28.04
C ASP A 78 -15.54 -7.62 28.19
N SER A 79 -14.79 -7.24 27.15
CA SER A 79 -13.97 -6.03 27.18
C SER A 79 -14.85 -4.83 26.86
N LYS A 80 -15.16 -4.02 27.88
CA LYS A 80 -15.73 -2.66 27.71
C LYS A 80 -14.82 -1.73 26.88
N ARG A 81 -13.57 -2.14 26.60
CA ARG A 81 -12.61 -1.38 25.79
C ARG A 81 -12.72 -1.81 24.33
N LYS A 82 -13.21 -0.90 23.49
CA LYS A 82 -13.19 -1.04 22.04
C LYS A 82 -11.74 -0.86 21.55
N CYS A 83 -11.10 -1.94 21.11
CA CYS A 83 -9.81 -1.85 20.42
C CYS A 83 -10.04 -1.26 19.03
N LYS A 84 -9.30 -0.20 18.68
CA LYS A 84 -9.34 0.40 17.34
C LYS A 84 -8.45 -0.42 16.40
N TYR A 85 -9.05 -1.11 15.44
CA TYR A 85 -8.31 -1.76 14.36
C TYR A 85 -8.05 -0.76 13.21
N PRO A 86 -6.97 -0.92 12.41
CA PRO A 86 -6.73 -0.08 11.25
C PRO A 86 -7.93 -0.08 10.29
N GLU A 87 -8.31 1.12 9.84
CA GLU A 87 -9.44 1.31 8.93
C GLU A 87 -9.17 0.76 7.52
N LYS A 88 -7.90 0.52 7.18
CA LYS A 88 -7.45 -0.01 5.89
C LYS A 88 -6.26 -0.96 6.07
N PRO A 89 -6.07 -1.93 5.15
CA PRO A 89 -4.87 -2.76 5.11
C PRO A 89 -3.61 -1.92 4.87
N ILE A 90 -2.47 -2.41 5.35
CA ILE A 90 -1.17 -1.74 5.19
C ILE A 90 -0.63 -2.11 3.81
N ASP A 91 -0.24 -1.12 3.01
CA ASP A 91 0.30 -1.40 1.68
C ASP A 91 1.67 -2.08 1.75
N ILE A 92 1.79 -3.25 1.13
CA ILE A 92 3.03 -4.04 1.07
C ILE A 92 4.02 -3.43 0.08
N PHE A 93 3.50 -2.84 -1.00
CA PHE A 93 4.30 -2.22 -2.05
C PHE A 93 4.20 -0.69 -1.97
N PRO A 94 5.27 0.04 -2.32
CA PRO A 94 5.22 1.49 -2.35
C PRO A 94 4.15 1.95 -3.35
N LYS A 95 3.29 2.89 -2.91
CA LYS A 95 2.29 3.49 -3.79
C LYS A 95 2.96 4.17 -4.97
N THR A 96 2.35 3.97 -6.13
CA THR A 96 2.75 4.64 -7.37
C THR A 96 2.53 6.16 -7.23
N GLU A 97 3.31 6.99 -7.93
CA GLU A 97 3.12 8.45 -7.87
C GLU A 97 1.71 8.89 -8.28
N ALA A 98 1.11 8.16 -9.23
CA ALA A 98 -0.29 8.34 -9.63
C ALA A 98 -1.26 8.11 -8.46
N GLU A 99 -1.13 6.98 -7.74
CA GLU A 99 -1.95 6.66 -6.57
C GLU A 99 -1.76 7.71 -5.45
N LYS A 100 -0.52 8.16 -5.21
CA LYS A 100 -0.23 9.23 -4.23
C LYS A 100 -0.83 10.58 -4.64
N LYS A 101 -0.89 10.88 -5.94
CA LYS A 101 -1.49 12.13 -6.45
C LYS A 101 -2.99 12.09 -6.29
N GLU A 102 -3.63 10.98 -6.64
CA GLU A 102 -5.07 10.77 -6.46
C GLU A 102 -5.47 10.86 -4.98
N GLU A 103 -4.70 10.24 -4.07
CA GLU A 103 -4.96 10.37 -2.63
C GLU A 103 -4.86 11.81 -2.14
N ARG A 104 -3.87 12.57 -2.61
CA ARG A 104 -3.73 14.00 -2.27
C ARG A 104 -4.91 14.81 -2.81
N GLU A 105 -5.38 14.53 -4.02
CA GLU A 105 -6.54 15.20 -4.62
C GLU A 105 -7.84 14.87 -3.88
N ALA A 106 -8.04 13.60 -3.51
CA ALA A 106 -9.16 13.16 -2.69
C ALA A 106 -9.14 13.82 -1.30
N GLN A 107 -7.96 13.94 -0.67
CA GLN A 107 -7.80 14.65 0.60
C GLN A 107 -8.14 16.14 0.44
N LYS A 108 -7.61 16.81 -0.60
CA LYS A 108 -7.94 18.21 -0.91
C LYS A 108 -9.44 18.41 -1.08
N ARG A 109 -10.10 17.51 -1.81
CA ARG A 109 -11.56 17.58 -2.03
C ARG A 109 -12.33 17.50 -0.71
N LYS A 110 -11.97 16.57 0.18
CA LYS A 110 -12.59 16.46 1.51
C LYS A 110 -12.41 17.73 2.34
N VAL A 111 -11.23 18.33 2.27
CA VAL A 111 -10.93 19.58 2.99
C VAL A 111 -11.78 20.74 2.43
N ILE A 112 -11.88 20.86 1.11
CA ILE A 112 -12.72 21.87 0.45
C ILE A 112 -14.19 21.68 0.84
N ASP A 113 -14.71 20.45 0.76
CA ASP A 113 -16.10 20.15 1.10
C ASP A 113 -16.39 20.48 2.57
N TYR A 114 -15.45 20.18 3.48
CA TYR A 114 -15.55 20.53 4.89
C TYR A 114 -15.63 22.05 5.11
N PHE A 115 -14.75 22.82 4.48
CA PHE A 115 -14.77 24.28 4.60
C PHE A 115 -16.02 24.92 3.96
N THR A 116 -16.50 24.37 2.85
CA THR A 116 -17.75 24.80 2.23
C THR A 116 -18.93 24.59 3.17
N GLN A 117 -19.04 23.42 3.80
CA GLN A 117 -20.10 23.13 4.78
C GLN A 117 -20.02 24.05 6.01
N LEU A 118 -18.80 24.30 6.51
CA LEU A 118 -18.57 25.19 7.65
C LEU A 118 -19.01 26.63 7.34
N LYS A 119 -18.69 27.13 6.15
CA LYS A 119 -19.11 28.46 5.69
C LYS A 119 -20.64 28.56 5.63
N GLN A 120 -21.31 27.59 5.02
CA GLN A 120 -22.78 27.55 4.96
C GLN A 120 -23.41 27.56 6.35
N ARG A 121 -22.84 26.83 7.30
CA ARG A 121 -23.31 26.82 8.69
C ARG A 121 -23.13 28.17 9.39
N TRP A 122 -22.03 28.88 9.12
CA TRP A 122 -21.76 30.21 9.67
C TRP A 122 -22.70 31.27 9.09
N ASP A 123 -22.89 31.29 7.77
CA ASP A 123 -23.81 32.21 7.06
C ASP A 123 -25.26 32.04 7.53
N ASN A 124 -25.69 30.79 7.79
CA ASN A 124 -27.02 30.49 8.33
C ASN A 124 -27.19 30.89 9.81
N GLY A 125 -26.08 31.02 10.55
CA GLY A 125 -26.08 31.44 11.96
C GLY A 125 -26.15 32.95 12.13
N THR A 126 -25.48 33.70 11.24
CA THR A 126 -25.49 35.17 11.24
C THR A 126 -26.82 35.75 10.76
N ASN A 127 -27.45 35.16 9.74
CA ASN A 127 -28.80 35.54 9.30
C ASN A 127 -29.86 35.36 10.39
N ARG A 128 -29.63 34.47 11.36
CA ARG A 128 -30.56 34.24 12.48
C ARG A 128 -30.44 35.26 13.61
N GLN A 129 -29.37 36.06 13.62
CA GLN A 129 -29.10 37.09 14.63
C GLN A 129 -29.49 38.51 14.16
N SER A 130 -29.68 38.73 12.85
CA SER A 130 -30.11 40.02 12.29
C SER A 130 -31.63 40.25 12.28
N ASP A 131 -32.43 39.20 12.54
CA ASP A 131 -33.90 39.23 12.54
C ASP A 131 -34.53 39.36 13.95
N THR A 132 -33.72 39.69 14.97
CA THR A 132 -34.15 40.02 16.35
C THR A 132 -33.58 41.37 16.77
#